data_AF-A0A6I6HKT5-F1
#
_entry.id   AF-A0A6I6HKT5-F1
#
_cell.length_a   1.000
_cell.length_b   1.000
_cell.length_c   1.000
_cell.angle_alpha   90.00
_cell.angle_beta   90.00
_cell.angle_gamma   90.00
#
_symmetry.space_group_name_H-M   'P 1'
#
loop_
_entity.id
_entity.type
_entity.pdbx_description
1 polymer ?
#
loop_
_entity_poly.entity_id
_entity_poly.type
_entity_poly.pdbx_seq_one_letter_code
_entity_poly.pdbx_strand_id
1 'polypeptide(L)'
;MSLTRSTFFKWAAAGVVAAGALFAATSASARGDVSWSVGVGLPGVSVGVGAPAYYPAPVYAAPAPVYYAPPPPVYYRPPPPVYYRPAPVYYAPPAYYAPRGYYRGYGHGHRHWR
;
A
#
# COMPACT_ATOMS: atom_id res chain seq x y z
N MET A 1 -59.41 21.17 61.46
CA MET A 1 -58.96 21.31 60.05
C MET A 1 -57.45 21.17 60.01
N SER A 2 -56.92 20.08 59.42
CA SER A 2 -55.49 19.75 59.47
C SER A 2 -54.65 20.75 58.66
N LEU A 3 -53.90 21.61 59.34
CA LEU A 3 -53.02 22.62 58.73
C LEU A 3 -52.00 22.00 57.74
N THR A 4 -51.55 20.77 58.01
CA THR A 4 -50.59 20.02 57.18
C THR A 4 -51.12 19.73 55.78
N ARG A 5 -52.42 19.43 55.64
CA ARG A 5 -53.05 19.12 54.35
C ARG A 5 -53.13 20.37 53.46
N SER A 6 -53.47 21.51 54.06
CA SER A 6 -53.52 22.81 53.39
C SER A 6 -52.14 23.25 52.89
N THR A 7 -51.10 23.13 53.73
CA THR A 7 -49.74 23.49 53.35
C THR A 7 -49.21 22.62 52.21
N PHE A 8 -49.45 21.31 52.26
CA PHE A 8 -49.09 20.40 51.16
C PHE A 8 -49.76 20.80 49.84
N PHE A 9 -51.07 21.05 49.84
CA PHE A 9 -51.79 21.45 48.62
C PHE A 9 -51.30 22.79 48.06
N LYS A 10 -50.90 23.74 48.90
CA LYS A 10 -50.30 25.01 48.45
C LYS A 10 -48.98 24.78 47.72
N TRP A 11 -48.10 23.95 48.28
CA TRP A 11 -46.82 23.63 47.65
C TRP A 11 -47.00 22.79 46.37
N ALA A 12 -47.94 21.86 46.37
CA ALA A 12 -48.29 21.10 45.16
C ALA A 12 -48.81 22.03 44.05
N ALA A 13 -49.71 22.96 44.37
CA ALA A 13 -50.20 23.95 43.42
C ALA A 13 -49.07 24.85 42.89
N ALA A 14 -48.17 25.32 43.77
CA ALA A 14 -47.00 26.11 43.38
C ALA A 14 -46.07 25.31 42.43
N GLY A 15 -45.86 24.03 42.72
CA GLY A 15 -45.06 23.12 41.88
C GLY A 15 -45.67 22.94 40.49
N VAL A 16 -46.99 22.76 40.39
CA VAL A 16 -47.69 22.64 39.11
C VAL A 16 -47.58 23.93 38.30
N VAL A 17 -47.73 25.10 38.94
CA VAL A 17 -47.58 26.40 38.27
C VAL A 17 -46.14 26.57 37.76
N ALA A 18 -45.13 26.26 38.57
CA ALA A 18 -43.73 26.35 38.17
C ALA A 18 -43.41 25.41 37.00
N ALA A 19 -43.90 24.17 37.03
CA ALA A 19 -43.75 23.23 35.93
C ALA A 19 -44.44 23.73 34.66
N GLY A 20 -45.67 24.23 34.77
CA GLY A 20 -46.41 24.81 33.64
C GLY A 20 -45.69 26.00 33.00
N ALA A 21 -45.10 26.88 33.80
CA ALA A 21 -44.31 28.01 33.30
C ALA A 21 -43.05 27.55 32.57
N LEU A 22 -42.36 26.53 33.09
CA LEU A 22 -41.20 25.93 32.42
C LEU A 22 -41.61 25.35 31.06
N PHE A 23 -42.67 24.52 31.00
CA PHE A 23 -43.15 23.94 29.74
C PHE A 23 -43.58 25.00 28.72
N ALA A 24 -44.24 26.07 29.15
CA ALA A 24 -44.61 27.19 28.29
C ALA A 24 -43.39 27.97 27.78
N ALA A 25 -42.31 28.06 28.57
CA ALA A 25 -41.08 28.71 28.13
C ALA A 25 -40.33 27.87 27.07
N THR A 26 -40.39 26.53 27.14
CA THR A 26 -39.69 25.67 26.17
C THR A 26 -40.46 25.48 24.86
N SER A 27 -41.77 25.74 24.82
CA SER A 27 -42.59 25.44 23.63
C SER A 27 -42.20 26.25 22.38
N ALA A 28 -41.47 27.35 22.54
CA ALA A 28 -40.98 28.18 21.44
C ALA A 28 -39.52 27.88 21.02
N SER A 29 -38.80 26.99 21.72
CA SER A 29 -37.39 26.71 21.47
C SER A 29 -37.21 25.54 20.49
N ALA A 30 -37.27 25.81 19.19
CA ALA A 30 -36.88 24.85 18.15
C ALA A 30 -35.35 24.66 18.02
N ARG A 31 -34.57 25.28 18.92
CA ARG A 31 -33.11 25.30 18.93
C ARG A 31 -32.59 24.13 19.77
N GLY A 32 -31.81 23.23 19.16
CA GLY A 32 -31.18 22.10 19.85
C GLY A 32 -30.11 22.49 20.87
N ASP A 33 -29.70 23.76 20.85
CA ASP A 33 -28.78 24.39 21.80
C ASP A 33 -29.45 24.82 23.13
N VAL A 34 -30.78 24.80 23.23
CA VAL A 34 -31.50 25.15 24.46
C VAL A 34 -31.82 23.88 25.24
N SER A 35 -31.18 23.70 26.40
CA SER A 35 -31.41 22.57 27.29
C SER A 35 -31.54 23.02 28.74
N TRP A 36 -32.38 22.31 29.50
CA TRP A 36 -32.51 22.45 30.95
C TRP A 36 -32.54 21.06 31.57
N SER A 37 -32.27 20.96 32.86
CA SER A 37 -32.19 19.68 33.57
C SER A 37 -32.87 19.81 34.93
N VAL A 38 -33.44 18.71 35.41
CA VAL A 38 -34.02 18.63 36.76
C VAL A 38 -33.27 17.58 37.56
N GLY A 39 -32.88 17.95 38.77
CA GLY A 39 -32.32 17.04 39.75
C GLY A 39 -33.19 17.00 41.01
N VAL A 40 -33.39 15.80 41.55
CA VAL A 40 -33.97 15.60 42.88
C VAL A 40 -32.92 14.90 43.75
N GLY A 41 -32.56 15.54 44.86
CA GLY A 41 -31.58 15.03 45.81
C GLY A 41 -32.21 14.71 47.15
N LEU A 42 -32.02 13.48 47.62
CA LEU A 42 -32.35 13.02 48.96
C LEU A 42 -31.09 12.38 49.58
N PRO A 43 -30.98 12.27 50.91
CA PRO A 43 -29.88 11.52 51.53
C PRO A 43 -29.82 10.09 50.98
N GLY A 44 -28.68 9.73 50.36
CA GLY A 44 -28.43 8.40 49.80
C GLY A 44 -29.00 8.12 48.41
N VAL A 45 -29.81 9.02 47.82
CA VAL A 45 -30.38 8.83 46.47
C VAL A 45 -30.46 10.16 45.71
N SER A 46 -29.88 10.18 44.51
CA SER A 46 -29.99 11.30 43.58
C SER A 46 -30.46 10.80 42.22
N VAL A 47 -31.48 11.44 41.65
CA VAL A 47 -31.96 11.17 40.29
C VAL A 47 -31.95 12.46 39.49
N GLY A 48 -31.36 12.42 38.30
CA GLY A 48 -31.32 13.54 37.36
C GLY A 48 -31.81 13.11 35.99
N VAL A 49 -32.54 14.00 35.32
CA VAL A 49 -32.97 13.83 33.92
C VAL A 49 -32.50 15.05 33.13
N GLY A 50 -31.73 14.80 32.06
CA GLY A 50 -31.15 15.81 31.19
C GLY A 50 -31.57 15.64 29.73
N ALA A 51 -31.14 16.56 28.88
CA ALA A 51 -31.43 16.53 27.45
C ALA A 51 -30.80 15.30 26.76
N PRO A 52 -31.45 14.74 25.71
CA PRO A 52 -30.88 13.66 24.93
C PRO A 52 -29.56 14.10 24.28
N ALA A 53 -28.52 13.30 24.44
CA ALA A 53 -27.24 13.54 23.77
C ALA A 53 -27.37 13.25 22.28
N TYR A 54 -27.18 14.27 21.45
CA TYR A 54 -27.14 14.10 19.99
C TYR A 54 -25.70 13.81 19.57
N TYR A 55 -25.46 12.61 19.06
CA TYR A 55 -24.16 12.24 18.50
C TYR A 55 -24.21 12.40 16.98
N PRO A 56 -23.23 13.09 16.36
CA PRO A 56 -23.13 13.13 14.91
C PRO A 56 -22.94 11.72 14.37
N ALA A 57 -23.59 11.42 13.23
CA ALA A 57 -23.40 10.14 12.57
C ALA A 57 -21.92 9.95 12.20
N PRO A 58 -21.36 8.74 12.35
CA PRO A 58 -20.02 8.45 11.87
C PRO A 58 -19.92 8.75 10.37
N VAL A 59 -19.02 9.64 9.98
CA VAL A 59 -18.72 9.89 8.58
C VAL A 59 -17.73 8.82 8.12
N TYR A 60 -18.20 7.87 7.32
CA TYR A 60 -17.31 6.93 6.63
C TYR A 60 -16.67 7.61 5.42
N ALA A 61 -15.38 7.93 5.53
CA ALA A 61 -14.57 8.32 4.39
C ALA A 61 -13.92 7.06 3.80
N ALA A 62 -14.27 6.72 2.56
CA ALA A 62 -13.56 5.69 1.83
C ALA A 62 -12.11 6.16 1.58
N PRO A 63 -11.10 5.29 1.76
CA PRO A 63 -9.73 5.61 1.36
C PRO A 63 -9.67 5.96 -0.13
N ALA A 64 -8.82 6.92 -0.50
CA ALA A 64 -8.60 7.25 -1.91
C ALA A 64 -8.09 6.01 -2.67
N PRO A 65 -8.54 5.77 -3.91
CA PRO A 65 -8.00 4.70 -4.74
C PRO A 65 -6.49 4.88 -4.94
N VAL A 66 -5.71 3.86 -4.58
CA VAL A 66 -4.27 3.83 -4.86
C VAL A 66 -4.07 3.24 -6.26
N TYR A 67 -3.62 4.06 -7.20
CA TYR A 67 -3.23 3.60 -8.53
C TYR A 67 -1.76 3.18 -8.51
N TYR A 68 -1.49 1.92 -8.85
CA TYR A 68 -0.14 1.45 -9.09
C TYR A 68 0.22 1.63 -10.56
N ALA A 69 1.37 2.26 -10.81
CA ALA A 69 1.96 2.25 -12.13
C ALA A 69 2.38 0.81 -12.49
N PRO A 70 2.11 0.35 -13.72
CA PRO A 70 2.65 -0.92 -14.19
C PRO A 70 4.18 -0.94 -14.10
N PRO A 71 4.81 -2.08 -13.78
CA PRO A 71 6.26 -2.20 -13.81
C PRO A 71 6.80 -1.91 -15.23
N PRO A 72 8.00 -1.32 -15.36
CA PRO A 72 8.57 -1.00 -16.66
C PRO A 72 8.80 -2.28 -17.49
N PRO A 73 8.61 -2.22 -18.82
CA PRO A 73 8.92 -3.35 -19.69
C PRO A 73 10.39 -3.75 -19.59
N VAL A 74 10.65 -5.04 -19.40
CA VAL A 74 12.02 -5.59 -19.45
C VAL A 74 12.31 -6.01 -20.88
N TYR A 75 13.23 -5.31 -21.54
CA TYR A 75 13.73 -5.70 -22.85
C TYR A 75 14.92 -6.65 -22.71
N TYR A 76 14.77 -7.88 -23.17
CA TYR A 76 15.88 -8.83 -23.23
C TYR A 76 16.68 -8.58 -24.51
N ARG A 77 17.97 -8.24 -24.37
CA ARG A 77 18.86 -8.18 -25.53
C ARG A 77 19.34 -9.60 -25.85
N PRO A 78 19.18 -10.08 -27.09
CA PRO A 78 19.77 -11.35 -27.49
C PRO A 78 21.30 -11.32 -27.30
N PRO A 79 21.93 -12.44 -26.89
CA PRO A 79 23.38 -12.53 -26.86
C PRO A 79 23.95 -12.34 -28.27
N PRO A 80 25.13 -11.70 -28.41
CA PRO A 80 25.74 -11.48 -29.72
C PRO A 80 26.06 -12.82 -30.40
N PRO A 81 25.90 -12.92 -31.73
CA PRO A 81 26.24 -14.12 -32.47
C PRO A 81 27.75 -14.41 -32.33
N VAL A 82 28.08 -15.64 -31.95
CA VAL A 82 29.46 -16.13 -31.91
C VAL A 82 29.80 -16.73 -33.28
N TYR A 83 30.69 -16.09 -34.02
CA TYR A 83 31.21 -16.62 -35.27
C TYR A 83 32.44 -17.48 -34.99
N TYR A 84 32.34 -18.79 -35.22
CA TYR A 84 33.48 -19.69 -35.14
C TYR A 84 34.23 -19.71 -36.48
N ARG A 85 35.48 -19.25 -36.49
CA ARG A 85 36.35 -19.35 -37.66
C ARG A 85 37.15 -20.66 -37.56
N PRO A 86 37.09 -21.55 -38.57
CA PRO A 86 37.94 -22.73 -38.60
C PRO A 86 39.43 -22.34 -38.54
N ALA A 87 40.21 -23.08 -37.75
CA ALA A 87 41.66 -22.88 -37.68
C ALA A 87 42.30 -23.19 -39.05
N PRO A 88 43.28 -22.39 -39.51
CA PRO A 88 43.99 -22.68 -40.75
C PRO A 88 44.77 -23.99 -40.62
N VAL A 89 44.49 -24.94 -41.51
CA VAL A 89 45.24 -26.19 -41.63
C VAL A 89 46.43 -25.96 -42.55
N TYR A 90 47.64 -26.02 -42.00
CA TYR A 90 48.87 -25.99 -42.80
C TYR A 90 49.27 -27.43 -43.19
N TYR A 91 49.31 -27.71 -44.49
CA TYR A 91 49.88 -28.94 -45.02
C TYR A 91 51.38 -28.76 -45.25
N ALA A 92 52.19 -29.58 -44.59
CA ALA A 92 53.63 -29.64 -44.86
C ALA A 92 53.88 -30.34 -46.21
N PRO A 93 54.79 -29.82 -47.04
CA PRO A 93 55.15 -30.47 -48.29
C PRO A 93 55.80 -31.84 -48.02
N PRO A 94 55.56 -32.85 -48.89
CA PRO A 94 56.15 -34.18 -48.71
C PRO A 94 57.67 -34.11 -48.84
N ALA A 95 58.37 -34.66 -47.84
CA ALA A 95 59.82 -34.80 -47.85
C ALA A 95 60.24 -35.93 -48.81
N TYR A 96 60.90 -35.58 -49.92
CA TYR A 96 61.53 -36.56 -50.80
C TYR A 96 62.90 -36.95 -50.25
N TYR A 97 63.07 -38.22 -49.90
CA TYR A 97 64.37 -38.79 -49.50
C TYR A 97 65.08 -39.33 -50.74
N ALA A 98 66.04 -38.58 -51.28
CA ALA A 98 66.86 -39.05 -52.40
C ALA A 98 67.92 -40.06 -51.89
N PRO A 99 68.07 -41.25 -52.51
CA PRO A 99 69.14 -42.16 -52.17
C PRO A 99 70.49 -41.58 -52.59
N ARG A 100 71.37 -41.42 -51.61
CA ARG A 100 72.82 -41.18 -51.73
C ARG A 100 73.47 -42.11 -52.76
N GLY A 101 73.82 -41.57 -53.93
CA GLY A 101 74.54 -42.28 -54.99
C GLY A 101 76.00 -42.48 -54.60
N TYR A 102 76.44 -43.74 -54.57
CA TYR A 102 77.82 -44.14 -54.32
C TYR A 102 78.72 -43.86 -55.54
N TYR A 103 79.89 -43.28 -55.28
CA TYR A 103 81.02 -43.16 -56.21
C TYR A 103 81.53 -44.54 -56.66
N ARG A 104 81.70 -44.75 -57.97
CA ARG A 104 82.63 -45.76 -58.52
C ARG A 104 83.07 -45.35 -59.92
N GLY A 105 84.31 -44.90 -60.05
CA GLY A 105 84.94 -44.61 -61.34
C GLY A 105 85.43 -45.88 -62.03
N TYR A 106 85.50 -45.85 -63.36
CA TYR A 106 86.47 -46.55 -64.24
C TYR A 106 86.44 -45.87 -65.62
N GLY A 107 87.62 -45.65 -66.20
CA GLY A 107 87.85 -44.91 -67.44
C GLY A 107 87.78 -45.74 -68.72
N HIS A 108 88.53 -45.24 -69.73
CA HIS A 108 88.56 -45.58 -71.17
C HIS A 108 87.52 -44.79 -71.98
N GLY A 109 87.85 -44.10 -73.07
CA GLY A 109 89.09 -43.91 -73.79
C GLY A 109 88.78 -43.19 -75.11
N HIS A 110 89.71 -42.32 -75.53
CA HIS A 110 90.03 -41.90 -76.89
C HIS A 110 88.93 -41.48 -77.90
N ARG A 111 89.11 -40.24 -78.41
CA ARG A 111 89.37 -39.88 -79.83
C ARG A 111 88.45 -38.76 -80.34
N HIS A 112 88.97 -37.53 -80.45
CA HIS A 112 89.48 -36.86 -81.67
C HIS A 112 88.41 -36.81 -82.80
N TRP A 113 88.03 -35.70 -83.43
CA TRP A 113 88.82 -34.63 -84.07
C TRP A 113 87.90 -33.48 -84.54
N ARG A 114 88.53 -32.28 -84.66
CA ARG A 114 88.30 -31.14 -85.58
C ARG A 114 86.91 -30.53 -85.72
#